data_AF-A0A2V4VDX8-F1
#
_entry.id   AF-A0A2V4VDX8-F1
#
_cell.length_a   1.000
_cell.length_b   1.000
_cell.length_c   1.000
_cell.angle_alpha   90.00
_cell.angle_beta   90.00
_cell.angle_gamma   90.00
#
_symmetry.space_group_name_H-M   'P 1'
#
loop_
_entity.id
_entity.type
_entity.pdbx_description
1 polymer ?
#
loop_
_entity_poly.entity_id
_entity_poly.type
_entity_poly.pdbx_seq_one_letter_code
_entity_poly.pdbx_strand_id
1 'polypeptide(L)'
;MANYSLIQDSVNYKTFKNNTWINLSTTLPLKSVFISDGIVDLSVLNRSSKVIVQNMTNTGALGSGKVFKSTVNLKKYIEITNLSVK
;
A
#
# COMPACT_ATOMS: atom_id res chain seq x y z
N MET A 1 -12.86 21.42 0.23
CA MET A 1 -12.19 20.35 0.99
C MET A 1 -10.70 20.60 0.90
N ALA A 2 -10.03 20.88 2.02
CA ALA A 2 -8.60 21.13 2.01
C ALA A 2 -7.86 19.80 2.11
N ASN A 3 -7.19 19.41 1.03
CA ASN A 3 -6.37 18.20 0.97
C ASN A 3 -4.95 18.56 1.46
N TYR A 4 -4.75 18.66 2.77
CA TYR A 4 -3.41 18.87 3.33
C TYR A 4 -2.64 17.54 3.25
N SER A 5 -1.74 17.44 2.28
CA SER A 5 -0.83 16.32 2.10
C SER A 5 0.59 16.82 2.37
N LEU A 6 1.30 16.26 3.35
CA LEU A 6 2.74 16.50 3.50
C LEU A 6 3.51 15.52 2.62
N ILE A 7 4.33 16.06 1.72
CA ILE A 7 5.24 15.28 0.89
C ILE A 7 6.67 15.76 1.09
N GLN A 8 7.63 14.91 0.76
CA GLN A 8 8.99 15.32 0.52
C GLN A 8 9.24 15.31 -0.98
N ASP A 9 9.64 16.45 -1.53
CA ASP A 9 10.06 16.60 -2.92
C ASP A 9 11.51 17.09 -2.93
N SER A 10 12.41 16.18 -3.34
CA SER A 10 13.86 16.38 -3.27
C SER A 10 14.29 16.74 -1.84
N VAL A 11 14.74 17.98 -1.63
CA VAL A 11 15.21 18.48 -0.33
C VAL A 11 14.10 19.19 0.47
N ASN A 12 12.94 19.45 -0.13
CA ASN A 12 11.90 20.26 0.48
C ASN A 12 10.73 19.40 0.95
N TYR A 13 10.32 19.61 2.20
CA TYR A 13 9.01 19.20 2.68
C TYR A 13 7.97 20.22 2.23
N LYS A 14 6.92 19.74 1.56
CA LYS A 14 5.86 20.56 0.99
C LYS A 14 4.50 20.13 1.51
N THR A 15 3.59 21.08 1.66
CA THR A 15 2.17 20.81 1.93
C THR A 15 1.30 21.36 0.82
N PHE A 16 0.16 20.73 0.56
CA PHE A 16 -0.81 21.22 -0.41
C PHE A 16 -1.87 22.07 0.29
N LYS A 17 -1.85 23.39 0.08
CA LYS A 17 -2.81 24.34 0.66
C LYS A 17 -3.36 25.22 -0.46
N ASN A 18 -4.64 25.58 -0.38
CA ASN A 18 -5.27 26.51 -1.34
C ASN A 18 -5.01 26.14 -2.81
N ASN A 19 -5.06 24.83 -3.10
CA ASN A 19 -4.84 24.28 -4.43
C ASN A 19 -3.41 24.46 -5.00
N THR A 20 -2.42 24.74 -4.15
CA THR A 20 -1.00 24.89 -4.53
C THR A 20 -0.06 24.18 -3.55
N TRP A 21 1.15 23.84 -4.01
CA TRP A 21 2.21 23.30 -3.16
C TRP A 21 3.01 24.42 -2.51
N ILE A 22 3.13 24.37 -1.19
CA ILE A 22 3.86 25.35 -0.39
C ILE A 22 5.05 24.66 0.31
N ASN A 23 6.24 25.24 0.21
CA ASN A 23 7.42 24.76 0.92
C ASN A 23 7.29 25.06 2.43
N LEU A 24 7.54 24.05 3.25
CA LEU A 24 7.54 24.15 4.72
C LEU A 24 8.94 24.18 5.32
N SER A 25 9.82 23.28 4.87
CA SER A 25 11.15 23.11 5.44
C SER A 25 12.06 22.35 4.49
N THR A 26 13.38 22.56 4.62
CA THR A 26 14.41 21.71 3.99
C THR A 26 14.92 20.60 4.90
N THR A 27 14.50 20.60 6.16
CA THR A 27 14.84 19.62 7.18
C THR A 27 13.60 18.90 7.68
N LEU A 28 13.78 17.72 8.28
CA LEU A 28 12.67 16.90 8.77
C LEU A 28 11.71 17.75 9.64
N PRO A 29 10.42 17.87 9.28
CA PRO A 29 9.49 18.71 10.01
C PRO A 29 9.30 18.20 11.43
N LEU A 30 9.17 19.13 12.37
CA LEU A 30 8.82 18.80 13.74
C LEU A 30 7.46 18.10 13.79
N LYS A 31 7.24 17.29 14.83
CA LYS A 31 5.99 16.59 15.07
C LYS A 31 4.76 17.51 15.01
N SER A 32 4.87 18.74 15.52
CA SER A 32 3.80 19.74 15.47
C SER A 32 3.41 20.11 14.03
N VAL A 33 4.39 20.36 13.16
CA VAL A 33 4.19 20.69 11.74
C VAL A 33 3.57 19.53 10.99
N PHE A 34 3.99 18.30 11.29
CA PHE A 34 3.37 17.11 10.70
C PHE A 34 1.88 16.99 11.05
N ILE A 35 1.52 17.28 12.32
CA ILE A 35 0.14 17.23 12.79
C ILE A 35 -0.69 18.38 12.19
N SER A 36 -0.16 19.60 12.11
CA SER A 36 -0.92 20.75 11.59
C SER A 36 -1.04 20.78 10.07
N ASP A 37 0.02 20.38 9.36
CA ASP A 37 0.16 20.65 7.92
C ASP A 37 0.23 19.38 7.06
N GLY A 38 0.35 18.20 7.70
CA GLY A 38 0.50 16.92 6.99
C GLY A 38 -0.67 15.96 7.11
N ILE A 39 -1.54 16.13 8.10
CA ILE A 39 -2.72 15.29 8.28
C ILE A 39 -3.92 16.19 8.61
N VAL A 40 -4.88 16.27 7.69
CA VAL A 40 -6.12 17.05 7.83
C VAL A 40 -6.98 16.55 8.98
N ASP A 41 -6.99 15.24 9.19
CA ASP A 41 -7.90 14.58 10.11
C ASP A 41 -7.21 13.39 10.79
N LEU A 42 -7.07 13.47 12.12
CA LEU A 42 -6.50 12.39 12.93
C LEU A 42 -7.46 11.20 13.09
N SER A 43 -8.74 11.35 12.69
CA SER A 43 -9.71 10.24 12.71
C SER A 43 -9.28 9.08 11.82
N VAL A 44 -8.48 9.33 10.77
CA VAL A 44 -7.90 8.28 9.92
C VAL A 44 -6.99 7.31 10.69
N LEU A 45 -6.44 7.77 11.83
CA LEU A 45 -5.61 6.97 12.73
C LEU A 45 -6.45 6.33 13.85
N ASN A 46 -7.70 6.76 14.05
CA ASN A 46 -8.63 6.15 14.99
C ASN A 46 -9.19 4.85 14.39
N ARG A 47 -8.36 3.83 14.35
CA ARG A 47 -8.73 2.49 13.90
C ARG A 47 -9.26 1.68 15.08
N SER A 48 -10.59 1.61 15.22
CA SER A 48 -11.21 0.60 16.06
C SER A 48 -10.98 -0.78 15.44
N SER A 49 -10.59 -1.78 16.26
CA SER A 49 -10.53 -3.17 15.80
C SER A 49 -11.91 -3.59 15.29
N LYS A 50 -12.03 -3.83 13.99
CA LYS A 50 -13.28 -4.26 13.36
C LYS A 50 -13.15 -5.74 13.07
N VAL A 51 -13.89 -6.55 13.81
CA VAL A 51 -14.03 -7.98 13.50
C VAL A 51 -14.90 -8.09 12.25
N ILE A 52 -14.28 -8.39 11.12
CA ILE A 52 -14.99 -8.67 9.87
C ILE A 52 -15.20 -10.18 9.81
N VAL A 53 -16.44 -10.62 10.12
CA VAL A 53 -16.85 -12.00 9.90
C VAL A 53 -17.48 -12.07 8.51
N GLN A 54 -16.83 -12.82 7.62
CA GLN A 54 -17.37 -13.07 6.29
C GLN A 54 -17.41 -14.57 6.02
N ASN A 55 -18.60 -15.07 5.73
CA ASN A 55 -18.79 -16.46 5.31
C ASN A 55 -18.22 -16.63 3.90
N MET A 56 -17.38 -17.65 3.70
CA MET A 56 -16.91 -18.02 2.38
C MET A 56 -18.07 -18.57 1.54
N THR A 57 -18.50 -17.82 0.53
CA THR A 57 -19.47 -18.26 -0.47
C THR A 57 -18.84 -18.20 -1.86
N ASN A 58 -19.20 -19.14 -2.74
CA ASN A 58 -18.59 -19.30 -4.07
C ASN A 58 -18.82 -18.07 -4.99
N THR A 59 -19.73 -17.17 -4.62
CA THR A 59 -20.16 -15.99 -5.37
C THR A 59 -20.33 -14.75 -4.50
N GLY A 60 -19.59 -14.66 -3.38
CA GLY A 60 -19.69 -13.52 -2.46
C GLY A 60 -19.28 -12.18 -3.09
N ALA A 61 -19.57 -11.08 -2.40
CA ALA A 61 -19.26 -9.71 -2.85
C ALA A 61 -17.76 -9.43 -3.11
N LEU A 62 -16.87 -10.31 -2.64
CA LEU A 62 -15.42 -10.24 -2.91
C LEU A 62 -14.99 -11.10 -4.12
N GLY A 63 -15.96 -11.62 -4.89
CA GLY A 63 -15.73 -12.48 -6.03
C GLY A 63 -15.52 -13.94 -5.66
N SER A 64 -15.29 -14.77 -6.68
CA SER A 64 -14.84 -16.15 -6.50
C SER A 64 -13.38 -16.09 -6.02
N GLY A 65 -13.17 -16.37 -4.72
CA GLY A 65 -11.84 -16.37 -4.12
C GLY A 65 -10.87 -17.17 -4.97
N LYS A 66 -9.96 -16.49 -5.67
CA LYS A 66 -8.89 -17.15 -6.43
C LYS A 66 -7.89 -17.69 -5.41
N VAL A 67 -8.10 -18.92 -4.98
CA VAL A 67 -7.07 -19.68 -4.29
C VAL A 67 -5.97 -19.92 -5.33
N PHE A 68 -4.76 -19.37 -5.12
CA PHE A 68 -3.59 -19.55 -5.98
C PHE A 68 -3.07 -21.00 -6.01
N LYS A 69 -3.94 -22.00 -6.00
CA LYS A 69 -3.55 -23.40 -6.18
C LYS A 69 -3.56 -23.71 -7.67
N SER A 70 -2.53 -23.26 -8.38
CA SER A 70 -2.22 -23.85 -9.69
C SER A 70 -1.46 -25.16 -9.48
N THR A 71 -1.85 -26.20 -10.20
CA THR A 71 -1.07 -27.44 -10.26
C THR A 71 0.19 -27.16 -11.08
N VAL A 72 1.35 -27.04 -10.42
CA VAL A 72 2.62 -26.89 -11.11
C VAL A 72 3.01 -28.24 -11.72
N ASN A 73 3.06 -28.32 -13.05
CA ASN A 73 3.51 -29.53 -13.73
C ASN A 73 5.04 -29.59 -13.75
N LEU A 74 5.61 -30.28 -12.76
CA LEU A 74 7.06 -30.46 -12.61
C LEU A 74 7.70 -31.29 -13.74
N LYS A 75 6.92 -32.06 -14.53
CA LYS A 75 7.47 -32.80 -15.69
C LYS A 75 8.07 -31.88 -16.75
N LYS A 76 7.54 -30.65 -16.87
CA LYS A 76 8.07 -29.62 -17.79
C LYS A 76 9.52 -29.20 -17.44
N TYR A 77 9.94 -29.40 -16.20
CA TYR A 77 11.20 -28.90 -15.67
C TYR A 77 12.21 -30.00 -15.31
N ILE A 78 11.84 -31.28 -15.43
CA ILE A 78 12.69 -32.44 -15.05
C ILE A 78 12.95 -33.36 -16.25
N GLU A 79 12.74 -32.90 -17.48
CA GLU A 79 13.07 -33.72 -18.65
C GLU A 79 14.57 -33.60 -18.98
N ILE A 80 15.40 -34.42 -18.32
CA ILE A 80 16.76 -34.68 -18.79
C ILE A 80 16.65 -35.66 -19.96
N THR A 81 16.66 -35.14 -21.18
CA THR A 81 16.50 -35.93 -22.40
C THR A 81 17.75 -36.73 -22.78
N ASN A 82 18.93 -36.38 -22.27
CA ASN A 82 20.13 -37.20 -22.45
C ASN A 82 21.20 -36.89 -21.40
N LEU A 83 21.91 -37.92 -20.95
CA LEU A 83 23.02 -37.85 -20.00
C LEU A 83 24.15 -38.72 -20.57
N SER A 84 25.22 -38.08 -21.07
CA SER A 84 26.42 -38.76 -21.57
C SER A 84 27.52 -38.64 -20.53
N VAL A 85 28.10 -39.78 -20.15
CA VAL A 85 29.29 -39.88 -19.28
C VAL A 85 30.42 -40.46 -20.12
N LYS A 86 31.61 -39.88 -20.01
CA LYS A 86 32.81 -40.25 -20.79
C LYS A 86 33.70 -41.21 -20.01
#